data_AF-A0A7C7VTI7-F1
#
_entry.id   AF-A0A7C7VTI7-F1
#
_cell.length_a   1.000
_cell.length_b   1.000
_cell.length_c   1.000
_cell.angle_alpha   90.00
_cell.angle_beta   90.00
_cell.angle_gamma   90.00
#
_symmetry.space_group_name_H-M   'P 1'
#
loop_
_entity.id
_entity.type
_entity.pdbx_description
1 polymer ?
#
loop_
_entity_poly.entity_id
_entity_poly.type
_entity_poly.pdbx_seq_one_letter_code
_entity_poly.pdbx_strand_id
1 'polypeptide(L)'
;MTKGQVQARTIDLTELDVVCVQVGQPAVVTVDALPGVRLEGRVRRISLEAVDYRGDVTYPVVVELVEGSHPGLRWGMTALVEIEAP
;
A
#
# COMPACT_ATOMS: atom_id res chain seq x y z
N MET A 1 -24.71 3.68 -0.56
CA MET A 1 -23.66 2.75 -1.03
C MET A 1 -22.36 3.53 -1.08
N THR A 2 -21.44 3.31 -0.15
CA THR A 2 -20.15 4.00 -0.15
C THR A 2 -19.37 3.54 -1.37
N LYS A 3 -19.01 4.47 -2.26
CA LYS A 3 -18.21 4.21 -3.47
C LYS A 3 -16.94 3.47 -3.04
N GLY A 4 -16.62 2.33 -3.66
CA GLY A 4 -15.42 1.57 -3.32
C GLY A 4 -14.19 2.46 -3.45
N GLN A 5 -13.49 2.69 -2.34
CA GLN A 5 -12.30 3.53 -2.32
C GLN A 5 -11.11 2.72 -2.86
N VAL A 6 -10.29 3.34 -3.71
CA VAL A 6 -9.12 2.66 -4.31
C VAL A 6 -8.08 2.40 -3.25
N GLN A 7 -7.51 1.20 -3.27
CA GLN A 7 -6.54 0.73 -2.29
C GLN A 7 -5.34 0.12 -3.01
N ALA A 8 -4.15 0.38 -2.48
CA ALA A 8 -2.95 -0.37 -2.81
C ALA A 8 -2.73 -1.47 -1.76
N ARG A 9 -2.21 -2.61 -2.19
CA ARG A 9 -1.83 -3.72 -1.31
C ARG A 9 -0.39 -4.08 -1.60
N THR A 10 0.40 -4.20 -0.55
CA THR A 10 1.78 -4.68 -0.60
C THR A 10 1.96 -5.84 0.38
N ILE A 11 2.88 -6.74 0.04
CA ILE A 11 3.33 -7.86 0.88
C ILE A 11 4.86 -7.81 1.05
N ASP A 12 5.46 -6.65 0.83
CA ASP A 12 6.92 -6.49 0.76
C ASP A 12 7.55 -6.15 2.12
N LEU A 13 6.73 -5.90 3.14
CA LEU A 13 7.20 -5.58 4.49
C LEU A 13 7.54 -6.85 5.26
N THR A 14 8.80 -6.99 5.63
CA THR A 14 9.27 -8.08 6.50
C THR A 14 8.84 -7.86 7.95
N GLU A 15 9.07 -8.86 8.80
CA GLU A 15 8.89 -8.72 10.25
C GLU A 15 9.73 -7.60 10.89
N LEU A 16 10.87 -7.25 10.29
CA LEU A 16 11.74 -6.17 10.77
C LEU A 16 11.25 -4.78 10.34
N ASP A 17 10.57 -4.69 9.19
CA ASP A 17 10.07 -3.41 8.67
C ASP A 17 8.70 -3.08 9.25
N VAL A 18 7.80 -4.08 9.33
CA VAL A 18 6.40 -3.87 9.72
C VAL A 18 6.26 -3.32 11.15
N VAL A 19 7.22 -3.58 12.04
CA VAL A 19 7.21 -3.08 13.42
C VAL A 19 7.36 -1.56 13.51
N CYS A 20 7.91 -0.92 12.47
CA CYS A 20 7.99 0.54 12.35
C CYS A 20 6.75 1.16 11.69
N VAL A 21 5.83 0.32 11.21
CA VAL A 21 4.63 0.73 10.48
C VAL A 21 3.41 0.75 11.39
N GLN A 22 2.56 1.76 11.24
CA GLN A 22 1.35 1.97 12.04
C GLN A 22 0.17 2.38 11.15
N VAL A 23 -1.03 1.95 11.54
CA VAL A 23 -2.26 2.42 10.90
C VAL A 23 -2.37 3.94 11.02
N GLY A 24 -2.71 4.59 9.91
CA GLY A 24 -2.81 6.04 9.78
C GLY A 24 -1.55 6.72 9.25
N GLN A 25 -0.41 6.03 9.19
CA GLN A 25 0.83 6.61 8.64
C GLN A 25 0.66 7.05 7.18
N PRO A 26 1.27 8.19 6.79
CA PRO A 26 1.34 8.61 5.40
C PRO A 26 2.06 7.59 4.53
N ALA A 27 1.56 7.44 3.30
CA ALA A 27 2.22 6.66 2.28
C ALA A 27 2.07 7.35 0.92
N VAL A 28 3.05 7.12 0.04
CA VAL A 28 3.00 7.50 -1.36
C VAL A 28 2.93 6.25 -2.20
N VAL A 29 1.98 6.21 -3.12
CA VAL A 29 1.83 5.12 -4.09
C VAL A 29 2.16 5.65 -5.48
N THR A 30 3.05 4.95 -6.17
CA THR A 30 3.34 5.19 -7.59
C THR A 30 2.98 3.93 -8.38
N VAL A 31 2.56 4.10 -9.63
CA VAL A 31 2.08 2.99 -10.48
C VAL A 31 2.91 2.97 -11.75
N ASP A 32 3.49 1.82 -12.09
CA ASP A 32 4.40 1.68 -13.23
C ASP A 32 3.78 2.14 -14.55
N ALA A 33 2.48 1.86 -14.71
CA ALA A 33 1.70 2.25 -15.89
C ALA A 33 1.36 3.75 -15.95
N LEU A 34 1.61 4.51 -14.88
CA LEU A 34 1.34 5.96 -14.76
C LEU A 34 2.61 6.69 -14.27
N PRO A 35 3.68 6.73 -15.07
CA PRO A 35 4.93 7.35 -14.68
C PRO A 35 4.74 8.84 -14.35
N GLY A 36 5.37 9.29 -13.25
CA GLY A 36 5.28 10.67 -12.76
C GLY A 36 4.03 10.98 -11.92
N VAL A 37 3.08 10.05 -11.80
CA VAL A 37 1.91 10.22 -10.93
C VAL A 37 2.24 9.71 -9.53
N ARG A 38 2.16 10.59 -8.53
CA ARG A 38 2.27 10.26 -7.10
C ARG A 38 0.87 10.33 -6.49
N LEU A 39 0.44 9.25 -5.87
CA LEU A 39 -0.86 9.14 -5.22
C LEU A 39 -0.66 9.12 -3.71
N GLU A 40 -1.23 10.10 -3.02
CA GLU A 40 -1.18 10.16 -1.57
C GLU A 40 -2.14 9.13 -0.96
N GLY A 41 -1.67 8.47 0.09
CA GLY A 41 -2.42 7.46 0.81
C GLY A 41 -2.08 7.43 2.29
N ARG A 42 -2.82 6.60 3.01
CA ARG A 42 -2.53 6.27 4.40
C ARG A 42 -2.65 4.78 4.65
N VAL A 43 -1.82 4.25 5.53
CA VAL A 43 -1.92 2.86 5.97
C VAL A 43 -3.28 2.66 6.62
N ARG A 44 -4.13 1.84 6.00
CA ARG A 44 -5.47 1.53 6.51
C ARG A 44 -5.47 0.27 7.36
N ARG A 45 -4.66 -0.71 7.00
CA ARG A 45 -4.59 -2.00 7.70
C ARG A 45 -3.22 -2.63 7.55
N ILE A 46 -2.78 -3.24 8.64
CA ILE A 46 -1.65 -4.15 8.68
C ILE A 46 -2.22 -5.52 9.08
N SER A 47 -1.90 -6.58 8.35
CA SER A 47 -2.33 -7.92 8.70
C SER A 47 -1.70 -8.36 10.02
N LEU A 48 -2.46 -9.05 10.88
CA LEU A 48 -1.91 -9.68 12.09
C LEU A 48 -1.24 -11.03 11.78
N GLU A 49 -1.63 -11.65 10.67
CA GLU A 49 -1.08 -12.91 10.20
C GLU A 49 -0.06 -12.64 9.09
N ALA A 50 1.13 -13.23 9.23
CA ALA A 50 2.18 -13.21 8.23
C ALA A 50 1.88 -14.18 7.09
N VAL A 51 2.53 -13.96 5.95
CA VAL A 51 2.54 -14.86 4.81
C VAL A 51 3.98 -15.22 4.46
N ASP A 52 4.18 -16.43 3.93
CA ASP A 52 5.45 -16.76 3.26
C ASP A 52 5.44 -16.14 1.86
N TYR A 53 6.42 -15.30 1.60
CA TYR A 53 6.68 -14.77 0.28
C TYR A 53 8.11 -15.06 -0.13
N ARG A 54 8.29 -16.11 -0.94
CA ARG A 54 9.59 -16.55 -1.47
C ARG A 54 10.58 -16.94 -0.36
N GLY A 55 10.08 -17.50 0.74
CA GLY A 55 10.88 -17.89 1.90
C GLY A 55 11.09 -16.80 2.94
N ASP A 56 10.59 -15.57 2.69
CA ASP A 56 10.57 -14.49 3.67
C ASP A 56 9.21 -14.45 4.39
N VAL A 57 9.24 -14.10 5.67
CA VAL A 57 8.05 -13.83 6.47
C VAL A 57 7.65 -12.37 6.28
N THR A 58 6.52 -12.14 5.61
CA THR A 58 6.04 -10.78 5.34
C THR A 58 4.63 -10.53 5.85
N TYR A 59 4.32 -9.25 6.08
CA TYR A 59 3.05 -8.81 6.64
C TYR A 59 2.29 -7.95 5.62
N PRO A 60 1.16 -8.46 5.08
CA PRO A 60 0.37 -7.70 4.13
C PRO A 60 -0.13 -6.36 4.69
N VAL A 61 0.12 -5.28 3.95
CA VAL A 61 -0.33 -3.93 4.29
C VAL A 61 -1.26 -3.39 3.20
N VAL A 62 -2.32 -2.73 3.65
CA VAL A 62 -3.30 -2.06 2.79
C VAL A 62 -3.18 -0.55 3.01
N VAL A 63 -2.93 0.17 1.92
CA VAL A 63 -2.93 1.63 1.88
C VAL A 63 -4.21 2.11 1.20
N GLU A 64 -4.92 3.01 1.86
CA GLU A 64 -6.07 3.71 1.31
C GLU A 64 -5.63 5.03 0.67
N LEU A 65 -6.02 5.26 -0.59
CA LEU A 65 -5.69 6.50 -1.30
C LEU A 65 -6.65 7.62 -0.89
N VAL A 66 -6.11 8.83 -0.68
CA VAL A 66 -6.83 9.92 0.00
C VAL A 66 -7.94 10.53 -0.87
N GLU A 67 -7.89 10.50 -2.20
CA GLU A 67 -9.00 10.97 -3.06
C GLU A 67 -8.81 10.60 -4.55
N GLY A 68 -9.88 10.64 -5.34
CA GLY A 68 -9.83 10.91 -6.79
C GLY A 68 -8.84 10.10 -7.64
N SER A 69 -8.81 8.78 -7.46
CA SER A 69 -7.97 7.85 -8.22
C SER A 69 -7.86 8.29 -9.69
N HIS A 70 -6.65 8.70 -10.08
CA HIS A 70 -6.30 9.12 -11.44
C HIS A 70 -7.09 8.28 -12.48
N PRO A 71 -7.75 8.88 -13.49
CA PRO A 71 -8.72 8.18 -14.35
C PRO A 71 -8.12 7.00 -15.12
N GLY A 72 -6.80 6.95 -15.25
CA GLY A 72 -6.04 5.83 -15.81
C GLY A 72 -5.87 4.62 -14.88
N LEU A 73 -6.16 4.72 -13.58
CA LEU A 73 -5.96 3.62 -12.63
C LEU A 73 -6.89 2.46 -12.91
N ARG A 74 -6.35 1.24 -12.83
CA ARG A 74 -7.08 -0.01 -12.97
C ARG A 74 -6.64 -0.98 -11.87
N TRP A 75 -7.56 -1.83 -11.45
CA TRP A 75 -7.26 -2.91 -10.52
C TRP A 75 -6.24 -3.87 -11.12
N GLY A 76 -5.30 -4.33 -10.30
CA GLY A 76 -4.24 -5.25 -10.72
C GLY A 76 -3.00 -4.60 -11.35
N MET A 77 -2.95 -3.27 -11.45
CA MET A 77 -1.71 -2.58 -11.82
C MET A 77 -0.63 -2.79 -10.76
N THR A 78 0.61 -2.98 -11.20
CA THR A 78 1.80 -2.98 -10.34
C THR A 78 2.01 -1.58 -9.78
N ALA A 79 2.23 -1.50 -8.47
CA ALA A 79 2.44 -0.26 -7.76
C ALA A 79 3.55 -0.42 -6.74
N LEU A 80 4.33 0.64 -6.55
CA LEU A 80 5.26 0.78 -5.44
C LEU A 80 4.57 1.57 -4.33
N VAL A 81 4.68 1.05 -3.10
CA VAL A 81 4.18 1.71 -1.89
C VAL A 81 5.36 2.13 -1.05
N GLU A 82 5.51 3.43 -0.84
CA GLU A 82 6.50 4.02 0.06
C GLU A 82 5.77 4.51 1.32
N ILE A 83 6.10 3.96 2.48
CA ILE A 83 5.48 4.34 3.77
C ILE A 83 6.50 5.18 4.55
N GLU A 84 6.05 6.32 5.06
CA GLU A 84 6.90 7.15 5.93
C GLU A 84 7.02 6.48 7.31
N ALA A 85 8.21 5.95 7.60
CA ALA A 85 8.58 5.39 8.90
C ALA A 85 9.64 6.28 9.61
N PRO A 86 9.72 6.25 10.96
CA PRO A 86 10.67 7.04 11.74
C PRO A 86 12.15 6.70 11.48
#